data_AF-A0A816W7F0-F1
#
_entry.id   AF-A0A816W7F0-F1
#
_cell.length_a   1.000
_cell.length_b   1.000
_cell.length_c   1.000
_cell.angle_alpha   90.00
_cell.angle_beta   90.00
_cell.angle_gamma   90.00
#
_symmetry.space_group_name_H-M   'P 1'
#
loop_
_entity.id
_entity.type
_entity.pdbx_description
1 polymer ?
#
loop_
_entity_poly.entity_id
_entity_poly.type
_entity_poly.pdbx_seq_one_letter_code
_entity_poly.pdbx_strand_id
1 'polypeptide(L)' 'MAKNRGSSMSLESFVSTMAPLIDMEKEAELSMSLTTGTSRNIETAQKRGTTILNLKCVDVQIGLMGRDFLEFQSKKGDVL' A
#
# COMPACT_ATOMS: atom_id res chain seq x y z
N MET A 1 -44.16 -11.79 -15.36
CA MET A 1 -42.75 -11.42 -15.09
C MET A 1 -42.69 -10.78 -13.71
N ALA A 2 -42.43 -11.56 -12.66
CA ALA A 2 -42.37 -11.03 -11.30
C ALA A 2 -41.07 -10.21 -11.13
N LYS A 3 -41.22 -8.97 -10.69
CA LYS A 3 -40.12 -8.02 -10.45
C LYS A 3 -39.29 -8.55 -9.28
N ASN A 4 -38.09 -9.05 -9.55
CA ASN A 4 -37.15 -9.54 -8.54
C ASN A 4 -36.69 -8.37 -7.68
N ARG A 5 -37.45 -8.04 -6.63
CA ARG A 5 -37.03 -7.11 -5.58
C ARG A 5 -35.98 -7.86 -4.78
N GLY A 6 -34.71 -7.61 -5.07
CA GLY A 6 -33.59 -8.19 -4.32
C GLY A 6 -33.87 -8.05 -2.83
N SER A 7 -33.93 -9.17 -2.12
CA SER A 7 -34.08 -9.18 -0.68
C SER A 7 -32.94 -8.35 -0.08
N SER A 8 -33.28 -7.40 0.79
CA SER A 8 -32.30 -6.63 1.56
C SER A 8 -31.35 -7.61 2.27
N MET A 9 -30.06 -7.54 1.97
CA MET A 9 -29.06 -8.38 2.64
C MET A 9 -29.04 -8.03 4.14
N SER A 10 -28.96 -9.06 4.98
CA SER A 10 -28.72 -8.84 6.41
C SER A 10 -27.27 -8.41 6.64
N LEU A 11 -27.02 -7.74 7.77
CA LEU A 11 -25.67 -7.37 8.19
C LEU A 11 -24.76 -8.61 8.28
N GLU A 12 -25.27 -9.70 8.87
CA GLU A 12 -24.53 -10.95 9.01
C GLU A 12 -24.13 -11.54 7.65
N SER A 13 -25.06 -11.55 6.69
CA SER A 13 -24.79 -12.04 5.34
C SER A 13 -23.76 -11.16 4.61
N PHE A 14 -23.82 -9.85 4.82
CA PHE A 14 -22.82 -8.93 4.29
C PHE A 14 -21.44 -9.17 4.91
N VAL A 15 -21.32 -9.23 6.25
CA VAL A 15 -20.04 -9.44 6.94
C VAL A 15 -19.45 -10.80 6.59
N SER A 16 -20.25 -11.86 6.59
CA SER A 16 -19.81 -13.21 6.22
C SER A 16 -19.37 -13.30 4.76
N THR A 17 -19.88 -12.43 3.87
CA THR A 17 -19.46 -12.37 2.47
C THR A 17 -18.19 -11.54 2.32
N MET A 18 -18.12 -10.38 2.97
CA MET A 18 -17.04 -9.41 2.76
C MET A 18 -15.73 -9.78 3.47
N ALA A 19 -15.78 -10.35 4.66
CA ALA A 19 -14.58 -10.73 5.40
C ALA A 19 -13.63 -11.64 4.59
N PRO A 20 -14.08 -12.77 4.01
CA PRO A 20 -13.18 -13.62 3.21
C PRO A 20 -12.71 -12.95 1.91
N LEU A 21 -13.51 -12.04 1.33
CA LEU A 21 -13.09 -11.28 0.13
C LEU A 21 -11.98 -10.28 0.45
N ILE A 22 -12.04 -9.63 1.62
CA ILE A 22 -10.99 -8.73 2.10
C ILE A 22 -9.71 -9.52 2.37
N ASP A 23 -9.81 -10.69 3.00
CA ASP A 23 -8.65 -11.56 3.23
C ASP A 23 -8.03 -12.03 1.90
N MET A 24 -8.85 -12.40 0.93
CA MET A 24 -8.37 -12.78 -0.40
C MET A 24 -7.62 -11.64 -1.11
N GLU A 25 -8.16 -10.42 -1.07
CA GLU A 25 -7.52 -9.24 -1.66
C GLU A 25 -6.19 -8.92 -0.97
N LYS A 26 -6.17 -8.99 0.37
CA LYS A 26 -4.96 -8.77 1.16
C LYS A 26 -3.84 -9.74 0.75
N GLU A 27 -4.14 -11.04 0.66
CA GLU A 27 -3.14 -12.03 0.27
C GLU A 27 -2.67 -11.87 -1.19
N ALA A 28 -3.56 -11.44 -2.08
CA ALA A 28 -3.20 -11.09 -3.45
C ALA A 28 -2.25 -9.88 -3.51
N GLU A 29 -2.53 -8.82 -2.76
CA GLU A 29 -1.68 -7.62 -2.66
C GLU A 29 -0.29 -7.94 -2.12
N LEU A 30 -0.21 -8.76 -1.06
CA LEU A 30 1.06 -9.21 -0.49
C LEU A 30 1.87 -10.03 -1.50
N SER A 31 1.23 -10.97 -2.18
CA SER A 31 1.87 -11.81 -3.21
C SER A 31 2.42 -10.98 -4.37
N MET A 32 1.65 -9.99 -4.83
CA MET A 32 2.09 -9.05 -5.85
C MET A 32 3.28 -8.20 -5.38
N SER A 33 3.23 -7.68 -4.16
CA SER A 33 4.29 -6.83 -3.61
C SER A 33 5.61 -7.60 -3.44
N LEU A 34 5.57 -8.84 -2.95
CA LEU A 34 6.75 -9.70 -2.81
C LEU A 34 7.37 -10.06 -4.17
N THR A 35 6.52 -10.43 -5.13
CA THR A 35 6.97 -10.80 -6.49
C THR A 35 7.60 -9.61 -7.21
N THR A 36 6.96 -8.44 -7.11
CA THR A 36 7.45 -7.21 -7.74
C THR A 36 8.69 -6.64 -7.04
N GLY A 37 8.83 -6.79 -5.73
CA GLY A 37 10.01 -6.36 -4.99
C GLY A 37 11.26 -7.17 -5.32
N THR A 38 11.12 -8.48 -5.52
CA THR A 38 12.27 -9.39 -5.71
C THR A 38 12.85 -9.36 -7.14
N SER A 39 12.02 -9.07 -8.15
CA SER A 39 12.41 -9.18 -9.56
C SER A 39 12.56 -7.85 -10.31
N ARG A 40 12.26 -6.70 -9.69
CA ARG A 40 12.28 -5.40 -10.38
C ARG A 40 13.68 -4.83 -10.52
N ASN A 41 13.98 -4.39 -11.74
CA ASN A 41 15.03 -3.41 -11.97
C ASN A 41 14.67 -2.08 -11.28
N ILE A 42 15.60 -1.62 -10.43
CA ILE A 42 15.60 -0.37 -9.67
C ILE A 42 15.28 0.87 -10.53
N GLU A 43 15.85 1.00 -11.73
CA GLU A 43 15.59 2.13 -12.64
C GLU A 43 14.14 2.14 -13.16
N THR A 44 13.61 0.95 -13.45
CA THR A 44 12.21 0.81 -13.91
C THR A 44 11.24 1.08 -12.75
N ALA A 45 11.62 0.71 -11.54
CA ALA A 45 10.86 1.01 -10.33
C ALA A 45 10.75 2.51 -10.08
N GLN A 46 11.85 3.24 -10.21
CA GLN A 46 11.88 4.69 -10.08
C GLN A 46 11.07 5.40 -11.18
N LYS A 47 11.21 4.99 -12.44
CA LYS A 47 10.44 5.59 -13.56
C LYS A 47 8.93 5.42 -13.43
N ARG A 48 8.48 4.31 -12.85
CA ARG A 48 7.04 4.06 -12.58
C ARG A 48 6.53 4.81 -11.34
N GLY A 49 7.39 5.52 -10.60
CA GLY A 49 7.00 6.26 -9.40
C GLY A 49 6.69 5.38 -8.19
N THR A 50 7.00 4.08 -8.23
CA THR A 50 6.73 3.16 -7.12
C THR A 50 7.87 3.08 -6.11
N THR A 51 9.02 3.68 -6.43
CA THR A 51 10.21 3.66 -5.57
C THR A 51 10.95 4.98 -5.72
N ILE A 52 11.26 5.64 -4.61
CA ILE A 52 12.08 6.85 -4.59
C ILE A 52 13.48 6.46 -4.10
N LEU A 53 14.49 6.81 -4.88
CA LEU A 53 15.88 6.44 -4.62
C LEU A 53 16.73 7.68 -4.36
N ASN A 54 17.95 7.44 -3.87
CA ASN A 54 18.95 8.47 -3.65
C ASN A 54 18.49 9.54 -2.64
N LEU A 55 17.87 9.10 -1.55
CA LEU A 55 17.46 9.94 -0.43
C LEU A 55 18.54 9.93 0.67
N LYS A 56 18.68 11.04 1.38
CA LYS A 56 19.41 11.15 2.66
C LYS A 56 18.39 11.41 3.77
N CYS A 57 18.53 10.73 4.91
CA CYS A 57 17.78 11.09 6.11
C CYS A 57 18.41 12.38 6.66
N VAL A 58 17.62 13.45 6.76
CA VAL A 58 18.08 14.76 7.22
C VAL A 58 17.61 15.08 8.63
N ASP A 59 16.53 14.42 9.07
CA ASP A 59 15.98 14.60 10.41
C ASP A 59 15.28 13.33 10.90
N VAL A 60 15.31 13.15 12.22
CA VAL A 60 14.66 12.06 12.95
C VAL A 60 14.00 12.66 14.18
N GLN A 61 12.67 12.63 14.22
CA GLN A 61 11.88 13.17 15.31
C GLN A 61 11.06 12.06 15.98
N ILE A 62 10.84 12.19 17.29
CA ILE A 62 9.89 11.33 17.99
C ILE A 62 8.48 11.77 17.58
N GLY A 63 7.76 10.87 16.93
CA GLY A 63 6.37 11.05 16.56
C GLY A 63 5.40 10.63 17.66
N LEU A 64 4.11 10.66 17.32
CA LEU A 64 3.04 10.23 18.22
C LEU A 64 2.96 8.70 18.29
N MET A 65 2.44 8.19 19.40
CA MET A 65 2.19 6.75 19.60
C MET A 65 3.45 5.87 19.50
N GLY A 66 4.62 6.39 19.89
CA GLY A 66 5.88 5.64 19.91
C GLY A 66 6.42 5.32 18.52
N ARG A 67 6.03 6.07 17.49
CA ARG A 67 6.58 5.96 16.13
C ARG A 67 7.57 7.09 15.90
N ASP A 68 8.62 6.82 15.15
CA ASP A 68 9.58 7.84 14.71
C ASP A 68 9.14 8.44 13.37
N PHE A 69 9.37 9.75 13.22
CA PHE A 69 9.21 10.46 11.96
C PHE A 69 10.58 10.68 11.33
N LEU A 70 10.78 10.12 10.13
CA LEU A 70 12.03 10.24 9.38
C LEU A 70 11.83 11.19 8.19
N GLU A 71 12.57 12.28 8.16
CA GLU A 71 12.58 13.18 7.01
C GLU A 71 13.68 12.77 6.03
N PHE A 72 13.28 12.56 4.77
CA PHE A 72 14.18 12.17 3.69
C PHE A 72 14.20 13.25 2.60
N GLN A 73 15.40 13.68 2.21
CA GLN A 73 15.60 14.63 1.11
C GLN A 73 16.38 13.97 -0.04
N SER A 74 16.09 14.35 -1.29
CA SER A 74 16.90 13.96 -2.45
C SER A 74 18.34 14.43 -2.30
N LYS A 75 19.31 13.55 -2.55
CA LYS A 75 20.72 13.95 -2.69
C LYS A 75 20.99 14.67 -4.02
N LYS A 76 20.08 14.57 -5.01
CA LYS A 76 20.15 15.36 -6.24
C LYS A 76 19.60 16.76 -5.94
N GLY A 77 20.44 17.66 -5.45
CA GLY A 77 20.03 18.99 -5.02
C GLY A 77 20.99 19.69 -4.05
N ASP A 78 21.93 18.97 -3.42
CA ASP A 78 23.09 19.61 -2.76
C ASP A 78 24.04 20.15 -3.84
N VAL A 79 23.64 21.22 -4.50
CA VAL A 79 24.55 22.15 -5.17
C VAL A 79 24.53 23.39 -4.29
N LEU A 80 25.67 23.66 -3.65
CA LEU A 80 25.93 24.85 -2.85
C LEU A 80 25.58 26.14 -3.60
#